data_AF-A0A7X6Q332-F1
#
_entry.id   AF-A0A7X6Q332-F1
#
_cell.length_a   1.000
_cell.length_b   1.000
_cell.length_c   1.000
_cell.angle_alpha   90.00
_cell.angle_beta   90.00
_cell.angle_gamma   90.00
#
_symmetry.space_group_name_H-M   'P 1'
#
loop_
_entity.id
_entity.type
_entity.pdbx_description
1 polymer ?
#
loop_
_entity_poly.entity_id
_entity_poly.type
_entity_poly.pdbx_seq_one_letter_code
_entity_poly.pdbx_strand_id
1 'polypeptide(L)'
;MIVKGANCVNRAGKMAGILIGHSEGGTIMKIMPAVIGRRTRLIIPVGLEKRVSDDIGDISALLNTPGSSGFRMMPVFGELITEIEAIRILYGLSARLVAGGGVSGAEGAIWIVVEGEKELLRACESNLRAICLEPQFAL
;
A
#
# COMPACT_ATOMS: atom_id res chain seq x y z
N MET A 1 -0.32 -14.16 -11.84
CA MET A 1 -0.56 -13.13 -10.80
C MET A 1 0.68 -12.29 -10.68
N ILE A 2 0.55 -10.98 -10.47
CA ILE A 2 1.69 -10.05 -10.29
C ILE A 2 1.50 -9.32 -8.96
N VAL A 3 2.58 -9.17 -8.21
CA VAL A 3 2.62 -8.44 -6.93
C VAL A 3 3.50 -7.22 -7.11
N LYS A 4 2.97 -6.03 -6.82
CA LYS A 4 3.74 -4.78 -6.89
C LYS A 4 3.24 -3.79 -5.86
N GLY A 5 4.14 -3.34 -4.98
CA GLY A 5 3.82 -2.30 -4.00
C GLY A 5 3.62 -0.91 -4.61
N ALA A 6 3.03 -0.02 -3.83
CA ALA A 6 2.70 1.35 -4.22
C ALA A 6 3.28 2.41 -3.27
N ASN A 7 3.23 3.68 -3.70
CA ASN A 7 3.77 4.83 -2.97
C ASN A 7 2.68 5.61 -2.24
N CYS A 8 1.43 5.55 -2.69
CA CYS A 8 0.28 6.06 -1.97
C CYS A 8 -0.95 5.17 -2.17
N VAL A 9 -1.92 5.28 -1.26
CA VAL A 9 -3.19 4.54 -1.34
C VAL A 9 -4.35 5.41 -0.85
N ASN A 10 -5.47 5.38 -1.58
CA ASN A 10 -6.75 5.93 -1.15
C ASN A 10 -7.74 4.76 -1.08
N ARG A 11 -8.10 4.37 0.14
CA ARG A 11 -8.98 3.21 0.37
C ARG A 11 -10.42 3.48 -0.02
N ALA A 12 -10.89 4.72 0.14
CA ALA A 12 -12.25 5.09 -0.23
C ALA A 12 -12.46 5.01 -1.75
N GLY A 13 -11.49 5.53 -2.52
CA GLY A 13 -11.44 5.44 -3.98
C GLY A 13 -10.93 4.10 -4.53
N LYS A 14 -10.53 3.16 -3.65
CA LYS A 14 -9.95 1.85 -4.02
C LYS A 14 -8.83 1.94 -5.05
N MET A 15 -7.96 2.93 -4.88
CA MET A 15 -6.88 3.23 -5.83
C MET A 15 -5.54 3.31 -5.11
N ALA A 16 -4.46 2.98 -5.82
CA ALA A 16 -3.10 3.21 -5.38
C ALA A 16 -2.34 4.04 -6.42
N GLY A 17 -1.34 4.80 -5.97
CA GLY A 17 -0.46 5.58 -6.85
C GLY A 17 0.97 5.06 -6.77
N ILE A 18 1.60 4.92 -7.94
CA ILE A 18 2.99 4.50 -8.06
C ILE A 18 3.79 5.67 -8.62
N LEU A 19 4.81 6.10 -7.88
CA LEU A 19 5.72 7.15 -8.32
C LEU A 19 6.66 6.61 -9.40
N ILE A 20 6.92 7.44 -10.41
CA ILE A 20 7.73 7.14 -11.57
C ILE A 20 8.80 8.22 -11.71
N GLY A 21 10.04 7.84 -11.40
CA GLY A 21 11.22 8.68 -11.62
C GLY A 21 11.79 8.60 -13.04
N HIS A 22 11.68 7.44 -13.71
CA HIS A 22 12.28 7.23 -15.03
C HIS A 22 11.39 7.76 -16.17
N SER A 23 11.99 8.37 -17.20
CA SER A 23 11.26 8.95 -18.34
C SER A 23 10.36 7.92 -19.04
N GLU A 24 10.84 6.70 -19.19
CA GLU A 24 10.13 5.57 -19.82
C GLU A 24 9.05 4.89 -18.96
N GLY A 25 8.61 5.48 -17.84
CA GLY A 25 7.47 4.96 -17.08
C GLY A 25 7.80 3.94 -15.98
N GLY A 26 9.09 3.69 -15.72
CA GLY A 26 9.55 2.85 -14.62
C GLY A 26 9.09 1.39 -14.72
N THR A 27 9.02 0.70 -13.57
CA THR A 27 8.67 -0.73 -13.53
C THR A 27 7.18 -0.99 -13.75
N ILE A 28 6.31 -0.05 -13.37
CA ILE A 28 4.85 -0.23 -13.52
C ILE A 28 4.44 -0.32 -14.99
N MET A 29 4.97 0.54 -15.86
CA MET A 29 4.64 0.49 -17.30
C MET A 29 5.06 -0.82 -17.96
N LYS A 30 6.13 -1.48 -17.47
CA LYS A 30 6.54 -2.82 -17.94
C LYS A 30 5.57 -3.93 -17.52
N ILE A 31 4.85 -3.73 -16.42
CA ILE A 31 3.89 -4.68 -15.86
C ILE A 31 2.50 -4.55 -16.52
N MET A 32 2.10 -3.34 -16.94
CA MET A 32 0.75 -3.09 -17.45
C MET A 32 0.31 -3.94 -18.64
N PRO A 33 1.15 -4.27 -19.64
CA PRO A 33 0.76 -5.18 -20.72
C PRO A 33 0.36 -6.57 -20.21
N ALA A 34 0.96 -7.05 -19.12
CA ALA A 34 0.60 -8.31 -18.49
C ALA A 34 -0.74 -8.22 -17.76
N VAL A 35 -0.93 -7.13 -17.01
CA VAL A 35 -2.13 -6.90 -16.20
C VAL A 35 -3.35 -6.70 -17.10
N ILE A 36 -3.28 -5.74 -18.03
CA ILE A 36 -4.40 -5.37 -18.91
C ILE A 36 -4.50 -6.35 -20.09
N GLY A 37 -3.42 -6.48 -20.86
CA GLY A 37 -3.44 -7.24 -22.12
C GLY A 37 -3.63 -8.74 -21.90
N ARG A 38 -2.92 -9.31 -20.93
CA ARG A 38 -3.05 -10.74 -20.57
C ARG A 38 -4.01 -11.01 -19.41
N ARG A 39 -4.75 -9.98 -18.96
CA ARG A 39 -5.76 -10.08 -17.89
C ARG A 39 -5.22 -10.72 -16.60
N THR A 40 -3.96 -10.45 -16.26
CA THR A 40 -3.35 -10.99 -15.05
C THR A 40 -3.76 -10.17 -13.82
N ARG A 41 -4.16 -10.83 -12.73
CA ARG A 41 -4.43 -10.16 -11.44
C ARG A 41 -3.19 -9.40 -10.95
N LEU A 42 -3.40 -8.14 -10.56
CA LEU A 42 -2.42 -7.29 -9.89
C LEU A 42 -2.81 -7.14 -8.42
N ILE A 43 -1.96 -7.66 -7.54
CA ILE A 43 -2.05 -7.48 -6.09
C ILE A 43 -1.11 -6.35 -5.68
N ILE A 44 -1.64 -5.41 -4.90
CA ILE A 44 -0.94 -4.20 -4.49
C ILE A 44 -0.84 -4.19 -2.96
N PRO A 45 0.22 -4.81 -2.40
CA PRO A 45 0.52 -4.66 -0.99
C PRO A 45 1.00 -3.23 -0.74
N VAL A 46 0.32 -2.50 0.14
CA VAL A 46 0.64 -1.11 0.45
C VAL A 46 0.24 -0.78 1.87
N GLY A 47 1.17 -0.23 2.63
CA GLY A 47 0.91 0.07 4.04
C GLY A 47 0.08 1.33 4.24
N LEU A 48 -0.69 1.37 5.32
CA LEU A 48 -1.60 2.46 5.69
C LEU A 48 -0.88 3.75 6.09
N GLU A 49 0.43 3.72 6.33
CA GLU A 49 1.26 4.91 6.49
C GLU A 49 1.31 5.74 5.22
N LYS A 50 1.18 5.09 4.06
CA LYS A 50 1.15 5.72 2.72
C LYS A 50 -0.25 6.22 2.31
N ARG A 51 -1.20 6.28 3.25
CA ARG A 51 -2.56 6.73 2.95
C ARG A 51 -2.57 8.21 2.54
N VAL A 52 -3.37 8.54 1.54
CA VAL A 52 -3.68 9.92 1.14
C VAL A 52 -5.18 10.16 1.22
N SER A 53 -5.57 11.38 1.57
CA SER A 53 -6.98 11.76 1.69
C SER A 53 -7.58 12.18 0.35
N ASP A 54 -6.78 12.80 -0.53
CA ASP A 54 -7.23 13.26 -1.84
C ASP A 54 -7.40 12.11 -2.83
N ASP A 55 -8.15 12.36 -3.90
CA ASP A 55 -8.30 11.43 -5.00
C ASP A 55 -6.95 11.24 -5.74
N ILE A 56 -6.60 9.98 -6.00
CA ILE A 56 -5.30 9.66 -6.62
C ILE A 56 -5.27 10.03 -8.11
N GLY A 57 -6.41 10.07 -8.79
CA GLY A 57 -6.52 10.59 -10.15
C GLY A 57 -6.18 12.08 -10.19
N ASP A 58 -6.70 12.86 -9.25
CA ASP A 58 -6.41 14.30 -9.15
C ASP A 58 -4.93 14.56 -8.82
N ILE A 59 -4.36 13.83 -7.84
CA ILE A 59 -2.93 13.89 -7.53
C ILE A 59 -2.10 13.54 -8.77
N SER A 60 -2.48 12.49 -9.49
CA SER A 60 -1.77 12.05 -10.69
C SER A 60 -1.82 13.09 -11.81
N ALA A 61 -2.99 13.69 -12.06
CA ALA A 61 -3.15 14.73 -13.06
C ALA A 61 -2.25 15.94 -12.75
N LEU A 62 -2.20 16.36 -11.48
CA LEU A 62 -1.32 17.43 -11.04
C LEU A 62 0.16 17.10 -11.27
N LEU A 63 0.62 15.94 -10.78
CA LEU A 63 2.03 15.51 -10.89
C LEU A 63 2.48 15.26 -12.34
N ASN A 64 1.57 14.86 -13.21
CA ASN A 64 1.86 14.55 -14.61
C ASN A 64 1.69 15.76 -15.54
N THR A 65 1.44 16.96 -15.02
CA THR A 65 1.27 18.18 -15.82
C THR A 65 2.49 18.38 -16.75
N PRO A 66 2.28 18.61 -18.06
CA PRO A 66 3.39 18.86 -18.99
C PRO A 66 4.26 20.03 -18.54
N GLY A 67 5.58 19.83 -18.56
CA GLY A 67 6.55 20.84 -18.11
C GLY A 67 6.83 20.85 -16.61
N SER A 68 6.11 20.07 -15.80
CA SER A 68 6.43 19.88 -14.38
C SER A 68 7.74 19.11 -14.18
N SER A 69 8.40 19.38 -13.04
CA SER A 69 9.57 18.64 -12.57
C SER A 69 9.22 17.67 -11.43
N GLY A 70 10.11 16.72 -11.15
CA GLY A 70 9.92 15.73 -10.09
C GLY A 70 9.31 14.41 -10.55
N PHE A 71 8.72 13.68 -9.61
CA PHE A 71 8.12 12.38 -9.89
C PHE A 71 6.81 12.52 -10.65
N ARG A 72 6.59 11.62 -11.61
CA ARG A 72 5.28 11.35 -12.19
C ARG A 72 4.55 10.31 -11.35
N MET A 73 3.25 10.19 -11.50
CA MET A 73 2.47 9.17 -10.81
C MET A 73 1.55 8.45 -11.78
N MET A 74 1.59 7.12 -11.75
CA MET A 74 0.56 6.31 -12.40
C MET A 74 -0.50 5.92 -11.37
N PRO A 75 -1.78 6.28 -11.59
CA PRO A 75 -2.89 5.76 -10.82
C PRO A 75 -3.13 4.31 -11.26
N VAL A 76 -3.26 3.39 -10.31
CA VAL A 76 -3.37 1.96 -10.58
C VAL A 76 -4.56 1.38 -9.83
N PHE A 77 -5.39 0.65 -10.60
CA PHE A 77 -6.43 -0.21 -10.06
C PHE A 77 -5.89 -1.63 -9.89
N GLY A 78 -6.24 -2.27 -8.78
CA GLY A 78 -5.83 -3.63 -8.46
C GLY A 78 -6.41 -4.08 -7.13
N GLU A 79 -6.05 -5.27 -6.70
CA GLU A 79 -6.42 -5.78 -5.39
C GLU A 79 -5.51 -5.16 -4.33
N LEU A 80 -6.03 -4.17 -3.62
CA LEU A 80 -5.33 -3.52 -2.52
C LEU A 80 -5.27 -4.46 -1.32
N ILE A 81 -4.06 -4.69 -0.81
CA ILE A 81 -3.84 -5.39 0.45
C ILE A 81 -3.08 -4.45 1.39
N THR A 82 -3.81 -3.80 2.29
CA THR A 82 -3.22 -3.08 3.42
C THR A 82 -3.14 -3.99 4.64
N GLU A 83 -2.60 -3.50 5.76
CA GLU A 83 -2.57 -4.25 7.02
C GLU A 83 -3.97 -4.71 7.45
N ILE A 84 -5.02 -3.93 7.18
CA ILE A 84 -6.42 -4.30 7.47
C ILE A 84 -6.83 -5.53 6.66
N GLU A 85 -6.56 -5.53 5.35
CA GLU A 85 -6.89 -6.68 4.50
C GLU A 85 -6.02 -7.89 4.84
N ALA A 86 -4.73 -7.69 5.17
CA ALA A 86 -3.82 -8.75 5.57
C ALA A 86 -4.29 -9.44 6.86
N ILE A 87 -4.65 -8.68 7.91
CA ILE A 87 -5.18 -9.22 9.17
C ILE A 87 -6.44 -10.05 8.92
N ARG A 88 -7.35 -9.54 8.08
CA ARG A 88 -8.57 -10.26 7.71
C ARG A 88 -8.28 -11.54 6.93
N ILE A 89 -7.37 -11.50 5.95
CA ILE A 89 -7.04 -12.66 5.10
C ILE A 89 -6.34 -13.76 5.90
N LEU A 90 -5.40 -13.39 6.77
CA LEU A 90 -4.55 -14.35 7.49
C LEU A 90 -5.24 -14.94 8.73
N TYR A 91 -6.05 -14.14 9.42
CA TYR A 91 -6.62 -14.51 10.72
C TYR A 91 -8.15 -14.49 10.76
N GLY A 92 -8.83 -13.99 9.74
CA GLY A 92 -10.29 -13.81 9.77
C GLY A 92 -10.77 -12.72 10.74
N LEU A 93 -9.87 -11.85 11.22
CA LEU A 93 -10.15 -10.83 12.21
C LEU A 93 -10.63 -9.52 11.56
N SER A 94 -11.41 -8.75 12.32
CA SER A 94 -11.77 -7.37 11.95
C SER A 94 -10.65 -6.43 12.36
N ALA A 95 -10.32 -5.45 11.52
CA ALA A 95 -9.28 -4.47 11.79
C ALA A 95 -9.65 -3.08 11.30
N ARG A 96 -9.22 -2.04 12.03
CA ARG A 96 -9.41 -0.64 11.64
C ARG A 96 -8.21 0.21 12.05
N LEU A 97 -7.77 1.08 11.14
CA LEU A 97 -6.80 2.12 11.45
C LEU A 97 -7.41 3.16 12.40
N VAL A 98 -6.76 3.44 13.52
CA VAL A 98 -7.25 4.38 14.55
C VAL A 98 -6.31 5.54 14.83
N ALA A 99 -5.01 5.38 14.60
CA ALA A 99 -4.04 6.47 14.66
C ALA A 99 -2.85 6.20 13.74
N GLY A 100 -2.03 7.23 13.50
CA GLY A 100 -0.77 7.08 12.79
C GLY A 100 0.13 8.29 12.97
N GLY A 101 1.40 8.11 12.64
CA GLY A 101 2.48 9.01 13.01
C GLY A 101 3.13 8.63 14.34
N GLY A 102 4.30 9.19 14.56
CA GLY A 102 5.18 8.95 15.70
C GLY A 102 6.46 9.76 15.53
N VAL A 103 7.34 9.73 16.52
CA VAL A 103 8.64 10.42 16.52
C VAL A 103 9.70 9.48 17.11
N SER A 104 10.97 9.83 16.94
CA SER A 104 12.10 9.11 17.54
C SER A 104 12.20 7.66 17.05
N GLY A 105 12.11 7.46 15.73
CA GLY A 105 12.17 6.13 15.10
C GLY A 105 10.81 5.48 14.85
N ALA A 106 9.72 6.14 15.23
CA ALA A 106 8.34 5.73 14.96
C ALA A 106 7.69 6.56 13.84
N GLU A 107 8.49 7.25 13.01
CA GLU A 107 7.99 8.02 11.87
C GLU A 107 7.26 7.10 10.89
N GLY A 108 6.00 7.41 10.58
CA GLY A 108 5.15 6.55 9.73
C GLY A 108 4.53 5.36 10.46
N ALA A 109 4.68 5.23 11.78
CA ALA A 109 3.96 4.20 12.54
C ALA A 109 2.44 4.35 12.39
N ILE A 110 1.72 3.24 12.57
CA ILE A 110 0.26 3.19 12.56
C ILE A 110 -0.25 2.41 13.76
N TRP A 111 -1.46 2.74 14.21
CA TRP A 111 -2.19 2.01 15.23
C TRP A 111 -3.45 1.41 14.63
N ILE A 112 -3.61 0.12 14.80
CA ILE A 112 -4.75 -0.65 14.30
C ILE A 112 -5.46 -1.27 15.50
N VAL A 113 -6.76 -1.04 15.62
CA VAL A 113 -7.61 -1.84 16.50
C VAL A 113 -7.97 -3.13 15.78
N VAL A 114 -7.84 -4.26 16.48
CA VAL A 114 -8.15 -5.59 15.95
C VAL A 114 -9.16 -6.25 16.88
N GLU A 115 -10.22 -6.80 16.30
CA GLU A 115 -11.36 -7.39 17.03
C GLU A 115 -11.66 -8.80 16.49
N GLY A 116 -11.92 -9.73 17.40
CA GLY A 116 -12.33 -11.10 17.07
C GLY A 116 -12.08 -12.09 18.21
N GLU A 117 -11.94 -13.36 17.85
CA GLU A 117 -11.78 -14.46 18.82
C GLU A 117 -10.38 -14.44 19.47
N LYS A 118 -10.31 -14.83 20.75
CA LYS A 118 -9.16 -14.56 21.63
C LYS A 118 -7.92 -15.33 21.22
N GLU A 119 -8.09 -16.54 20.72
CA GLU A 119 -7.01 -17.43 20.28
C GLU A 119 -6.41 -16.88 18.98
N LEU A 120 -7.25 -16.46 18.03
CA LEU A 120 -6.83 -15.79 16.80
C LEU A 120 -6.15 -14.45 17.07
N LEU A 121 -6.65 -13.65 18.02
CA LEU A 121 -6.02 -12.39 18.42
C LEU A 121 -4.60 -12.61 18.96
N ARG A 122 -4.41 -13.63 19.81
CA ARG A 122 -3.07 -14.00 20.34
C ARG A 122 -2.12 -14.43 19.23
N ALA A 123 -2.60 -15.23 18.28
CA ALA A 123 -1.80 -15.65 17.12
C ALA A 123 -1.41 -14.46 16.23
N CYS A 124 -2.34 -13.54 16.00
CA CYS A 124 -2.10 -12.31 15.24
C CYS A 124 -1.04 -11.43 15.93
N GLU A 125 -1.20 -11.16 17.22
CA GLU A 125 -0.26 -10.35 18.01
C GLU A 125 1.15 -10.96 18.01
N SER A 126 1.27 -12.28 18.23
CA SER A 126 2.56 -12.96 18.26
C SER A 126 3.32 -12.79 16.94
N ASN A 127 2.63 -12.95 15.81
CA ASN A 127 3.26 -12.82 14.49
C ASN A 127 3.60 -11.38 14.15
N LEU A 128 2.73 -10.41 14.49
CA LEU A 128 3.01 -8.99 14.27
C LEU A 128 4.24 -8.53 15.08
N ARG A 129 4.39 -8.99 16.32
CA ARG A 129 5.59 -8.69 17.13
C ARG A 129 6.86 -9.25 16.50
N ALA A 130 6.81 -10.45 15.91
CA ALA A 130 7.95 -11.02 15.22
C ALA A 130 8.33 -10.22 13.97
N ILE A 131 7.34 -9.77 13.19
CA ILE A 131 7.54 -8.95 11.99
C ILE A 131 8.15 -7.58 12.34
N CYS A 132 7.71 -6.95 13.44
CA CYS A 132 8.27 -5.67 13.89
C CYS A 132 9.77 -5.74 14.25
N LEU A 133 10.32 -6.94 14.43
CA LEU A 133 11.74 -7.17 14.72
C LEU A 133 12.54 -7.54 13.46
N GLU A 134 11.91 -7.54 12.28
CA GLU A 134 12.63 -7.78 11.02
C GLU A 134 13.72 -6.71 10.82
N PRO A 135 14.91 -7.11 10.35
CA PRO A 135 15.96 -6.16 10.07
C PRO A 135 15.52 -5.21 8.96
N GLN A 136 15.97 -3.95 9.06
CA GLN A 136 15.72 -2.98 8.00
C GLN A 136 16.32 -3.47 6.68
N PHE A 137 15.60 -3.26 5.57
CA PHE A 137 16.09 -3.63 4.26
C PHE A 137 17.43 -2.93 3.97
N ALA A 138 18.45 -3.71 3.63
CA ALA A 138 19.75 -3.23 3.21
C ALA A 138 19.84 -3.28 1.67
N LEU A 139 20.25 -2.16 1.06
CA LEU A 139 20.51 -2.02 -0.37
C LEU A 139 21.94 -2.42 -0.72
#